data_AF-A0A7C0XWE3-F1
#
_entry.id   AF-A0A7C0XWE3-F1
#
_cell.length_a   1.000
_cell.length_b   1.000
_cell.length_c   1.000
_cell.angle_alpha   90.00
_cell.angle_beta   90.00
_cell.angle_gamma   90.00
#
_symmetry.space_group_name_H-M   'P 1'
#
loop_
_entity.id
_entity.type
_entity.pdbx_description
1 polymer ?
#
loop_
_entity_poly.entity_id
_entity_poly.type
_entity_poly.pdbx_seq_one_letter_code
_entity_poly.pdbx_strand_id
1 'polypeptide(L)'
;KIQLLYNAFSDYFLKRKFLISALAISFFLQIISIFSQYLMAISILWKEKIHLNINLFFIYIPLIWVATLLPSLGGLGIREFSYVFFFSSYMGKDKSFALSILVLLTIILQSIIGAIIFFTSDISSRR
;
A
#
# COMPACT_ATOMS: atom_id res chain seq x y z
N LYS A 1 -20.97 -29.56 5.19
CA LYS A 1 -20.12 -28.35 5.35
C LYS A 1 -19.13 -28.17 4.19
N ILE A 2 -18.37 -29.19 3.77
CA ILE A 2 -17.40 -29.10 2.66
C ILE A 2 -18.07 -28.86 1.29
N GLN A 3 -19.23 -29.48 1.02
CA GLN A 3 -20.00 -29.26 -0.22
C GLN A 3 -20.59 -27.84 -0.32
N LEU A 4 -20.93 -27.19 0.80
CA LEU A 4 -21.40 -25.80 0.83
C LEU A 4 -20.26 -24.82 0.49
N LEU A 5 -19.06 -25.07 1.01
CA LEU A 5 -17.85 -24.33 0.63
C LEU A 5 -17.52 -24.53 -0.85
N TYR A 6 -17.55 -25.78 -1.33
CA TYR A 6 -17.29 -26.10 -2.73
C TYR A 6 -18.28 -25.41 -3.68
N ASN A 7 -19.58 -25.45 -3.36
CA ASN A 7 -20.61 -24.79 -4.17
C ASN A 7 -20.49 -23.26 -4.13
N ALA A 8 -20.16 -22.67 -2.97
CA ALA A 8 -19.93 -21.23 -2.86
C ALA A 8 -18.71 -20.76 -3.66
N PHE A 9 -17.61 -21.53 -3.66
CA PHE A 9 -16.45 -21.25 -4.49
C PHE A 9 -16.75 -21.44 -5.98
N SER A 10 -17.46 -22.51 -6.36
CA SER A 10 -17.89 -22.78 -7.74
C SER A 10 -18.76 -21.64 -8.29
N ASP A 11 -19.73 -21.16 -7.52
CA ASP A 11 -20.59 -20.03 -7.90
C ASP A 11 -19.82 -18.70 -8.00
N TYR A 12 -18.76 -18.53 -7.20
CA TYR A 12 -17.86 -17.39 -7.30
C TYR A 12 -17.04 -17.42 -8.60
N PHE A 13 -16.52 -18.59 -8.97
CA PHE A 13 -15.78 -18.81 -10.23
C PHE A 13 -16.68 -18.81 -11.48
N LEU A 14 -17.99 -19.03 -11.34
CA LEU A 14 -18.96 -18.88 -12.43
C LEU A 14 -19.10 -17.41 -12.87
N LYS A 15 -18.88 -16.45 -11.96
CA LYS A 15 -18.88 -15.01 -12.25
C LYS A 15 -17.51 -14.47 -12.66
N ARG A 16 -16.83 -15.16 -13.60
CA ARG A 16 -15.48 -14.83 -14.09
C ARG A 16 -15.27 -13.35 -14.43
N LYS A 17 -16.28 -12.69 -15.03
CA LYS A 17 -16.24 -11.26 -15.35
C LYS A 17 -16.03 -10.37 -14.11
N PHE A 18 -16.75 -10.66 -13.01
CA PHE A 18 -16.61 -9.91 -11.77
C PHE A 18 -15.25 -10.14 -11.09
N LEU A 19 -14.77 -11.39 -11.12
CA LEU A 19 -13.43 -11.75 -10.62
C LEU A 19 -12.32 -10.99 -11.35
N ILE A 20 -12.37 -10.97 -12.69
CA ILE A 20 -11.39 -10.27 -13.51
C ILE A 20 -11.45 -8.76 -13.25
N SER A 21 -12.65 -8.18 -13.17
CA SER A 21 -12.80 -6.76 -12.84
C SER A 21 -12.25 -6.43 -11.46
N ALA A 22 -12.52 -7.25 -10.44
CA ALA A 22 -12.01 -7.05 -9.10
C ALA A 22 -10.47 -7.09 -9.08
N LEU A 23 -9.86 -8.09 -9.74
CA LEU A 23 -8.41 -8.19 -9.87
C LEU A 23 -7.83 -6.97 -10.61
N ALA A 24 -8.43 -6.54 -11.71
CA ALA A 24 -7.98 -5.37 -12.46
C ALA A 24 -8.01 -4.10 -11.60
N ILE A 25 -9.08 -3.92 -10.81
CA ILE A 25 -9.19 -2.80 -9.86
C ILE A 25 -8.09 -2.91 -8.79
N SER A 26 -7.83 -4.10 -8.24
CA SER A 26 -6.74 -4.28 -7.26
C SER A 26 -5.37 -3.94 -7.83
N PHE A 27 -5.04 -4.40 -9.04
CA PHE A 27 -3.78 -4.05 -9.70
C PHE A 27 -3.68 -2.54 -9.97
N PHE A 28 -4.78 -1.93 -10.43
CA PHE A 28 -4.83 -0.49 -10.66
C PHE A 28 -4.58 0.32 -9.38
N LEU A 29 -5.19 -0.08 -8.27
CA LEU A 29 -4.95 0.55 -6.96
C LEU A 29 -3.50 0.36 -6.47
N GLN A 30 -2.89 -0.81 -6.73
CA GLN A 30 -1.47 -1.02 -6.42
C GLN A 30 -0.56 -0.09 -7.23
N ILE A 31 -0.83 0.09 -8.52
CA ILE A 31 -0.06 1.02 -9.38
C ILE A 31 -0.19 2.45 -8.86
N ILE A 32 -1.39 2.90 -8.52
CA ILE A 32 -1.62 4.23 -7.93
C ILE A 32 -0.85 4.38 -6.61
N SER A 33 -0.85 3.35 -5.76
CA SER A 33 -0.11 3.37 -4.50
C SER A 33 1.39 3.53 -4.71
N ILE A 34 1.98 2.77 -5.63
CA ILE A 34 3.40 2.88 -6.00
C ILE A 34 3.70 4.28 -6.55
N PHE A 35 2.85 4.79 -7.44
CA PHE A 35 3.01 6.11 -8.04
C PHE A 35 2.92 7.24 -7.00
N SER A 36 2.00 7.15 -6.04
CA SER A 36 1.88 8.10 -4.94
C SER A 36 3.16 8.15 -4.10
N GLN A 37 3.78 7.00 -3.82
CA GLN A 37 5.03 6.93 -3.09
C GLN A 37 6.21 7.52 -3.87
N TYR A 38 6.24 7.31 -5.19
CA TYR A 38 7.20 7.97 -6.06
C TYR A 38 7.08 9.50 -6.02
N LEU A 39 5.85 10.03 -6.09
CA LEU A 39 5.61 11.47 -5.96
C LEU A 39 6.09 12.00 -4.61
N MET A 40 5.82 11.30 -3.50
CA MET A 40 6.32 11.67 -2.18
C MET A 40 7.86 11.73 -2.15
N ALA A 41 8.53 10.75 -2.75
CA ALA A 41 9.99 10.75 -2.82
C ALA A 41 10.55 11.94 -3.62
N ILE A 42 9.91 12.28 -4.75
CA ILE A 42 10.27 13.48 -5.52
C ILE A 42 10.05 14.75 -4.69
N SER A 43 8.94 14.85 -3.95
CA SER A 43 8.66 16.02 -3.10
C SER A 43 9.73 16.23 -2.03
N ILE A 44 10.24 15.15 -1.43
CA ILE A 44 11.35 15.22 -0.46
C ILE A 44 12.64 15.69 -1.13
N LEU A 45 12.89 15.24 -2.37
CA LEU A 45 14.12 15.51 -3.12
C LEU A 45 14.09 16.79 -3.96
N TRP A 46 12.98 17.53 -3.94
CA TRP A 46 12.77 18.71 -4.79
C TRP A 46 13.96 19.69 -4.74
N LYS A 47 14.52 19.92 -3.54
CA LYS A 47 15.62 20.88 -3.35
C LYS A 47 16.96 20.40 -3.89
N GLU A 48 17.18 19.10 -3.99
CA GLU A 48 18.50 18.52 -4.31
C GLU A 48 18.68 18.21 -5.80
N LYS A 49 17.62 18.39 -6.62
CA LYS A 49 17.62 18.10 -8.06
C LYS A 49 18.12 16.68 -8.40
N ILE A 50 17.94 15.73 -7.48
CA ILE A 50 18.22 14.32 -7.70
C ILE A 50 17.06 13.71 -8.46
N HIS A 51 17.37 13.01 -9.56
CA HIS A 51 16.37 12.29 -10.35
C HIS A 51 16.36 10.81 -9.95
N LEU A 52 15.23 10.35 -9.42
CA LEU A 52 14.98 8.93 -9.17
C LEU A 52 14.26 8.31 -10.35
N ASN A 53 14.68 7.11 -10.74
CA ASN A 53 13.96 6.34 -11.74
C ASN A 53 12.73 5.68 -11.09
N ILE A 54 11.53 5.95 -11.64
CA ILE A 54 10.27 5.36 -11.21
C ILE A 54 10.29 3.82 -11.21
N ASN A 55 11.08 3.20 -12.10
CA ASN A 55 11.20 1.74 -12.19
C ASN A 55 11.70 1.12 -10.88
N LEU A 56 12.53 1.85 -10.10
CA LEU A 56 13.00 1.39 -8.80
C LEU A 56 11.82 1.19 -7.82
N PHE A 57 10.80 2.05 -7.89
CA PHE A 57 9.63 1.96 -7.02
C PHE A 57 8.77 0.75 -7.36
N PHE A 58 8.60 0.44 -8.64
CA PHE A 58 7.86 -0.74 -9.09
C PHE A 58 8.51 -2.07 -8.66
N ILE A 59 9.81 -2.07 -8.32
CA ILE A 59 10.51 -3.25 -7.81
C ILE A 59 10.55 -3.24 -6.28
N TYR A 60 10.98 -2.13 -5.68
CA TYR A 60 11.24 -2.06 -4.24
C TYR A 60 9.96 -1.98 -3.40
N ILE A 61 8.92 -1.27 -3.85
CA ILE A 61 7.69 -1.14 -3.05
C ILE A 61 6.98 -2.49 -2.86
N PRO A 62 6.79 -3.35 -3.89
CA PRO A 62 6.25 -4.69 -3.68
C PRO A 62 7.10 -5.54 -2.73
N LEU A 63 8.43 -5.45 -2.80
CA LEU A 63 9.33 -6.15 -1.88
C LEU A 63 9.17 -5.65 -0.44
N ILE A 64 9.03 -4.33 -0.25
CA ILE A 64 8.74 -3.74 1.05
C ILE A 64 7.41 -4.25 1.58
N TRP A 65 6.36 -4.31 0.77
CA TRP A 65 5.07 -4.86 1.20
C TRP A 65 5.17 -6.31 1.67
N VAL A 66 5.91 -7.15 0.95
CA VAL A 66 6.19 -8.53 1.39
C VAL A 66 6.96 -8.54 2.71
N ALA A 67 7.98 -7.69 2.85
CA ALA A 67 8.73 -7.57 4.10
C ALA A 67 7.84 -7.13 5.27
N THR A 68 6.89 -6.23 5.05
CA THR A 68 5.96 -5.76 6.11
C THR A 68 4.96 -6.80 6.60
N LEU A 69 4.88 -7.97 5.96
CA LEU A 69 4.13 -9.11 6.49
C LEU A 69 4.81 -9.71 7.73
N LEU A 70 6.11 -9.45 7.91
CA LEU A 70 6.85 -9.89 9.07
C LEU A 70 6.53 -8.98 10.29
N PRO A 71 6.53 -9.54 11.52
CA PRO A 71 6.24 -8.79 12.74
C PRO A 71 7.39 -7.84 13.11
N SER A 72 7.07 -6.64 13.60
CA SER A 72 8.08 -5.63 13.96
C SER A 72 9.16 -6.18 14.92
N LEU A 73 10.41 -5.75 14.72
CA LEU A 73 11.55 -6.22 15.48
C LEU A 73 12.14 -5.07 16.31
N GLY A 74 12.11 -5.19 17.64
CA GLY A 74 12.84 -4.28 18.53
C GLY A 74 12.34 -2.81 18.55
N GLY A 75 11.06 -2.57 18.26
CA GLY A 75 10.45 -1.24 18.32
C GLY A 75 10.59 -0.39 17.05
N LEU A 76 11.45 -0.78 16.11
CA LEU A 76 11.45 -0.27 14.73
C LEU A 76 10.60 -1.20 13.86
N GLY A 77 9.69 -0.62 13.08
CA GLY A 77 8.92 -1.42 12.13
C GLY A 77 9.80 -1.88 10.97
N ILE A 78 9.53 -3.08 10.48
CA ILE A 78 10.19 -3.63 9.28
C ILE A 78 9.96 -2.75 8.06
N ARG A 79 8.83 -2.03 8.04
CA ARG A 79 8.54 -1.04 7.00
C ARG A 79 9.64 0.01 6.96
N GLU A 80 9.89 0.70 8.07
CA GLU A 80 10.86 1.78 8.16
C GLU A 80 12.26 1.30 7.81
N PHE A 81 12.64 0.13 8.31
CA PHE A 81 13.91 -0.49 7.96
C PHE A 81 14.01 -0.79 6.46
N SER A 82 12.97 -1.36 5.85
CA SER A 82 12.98 -1.74 4.44
C SER A 82 13.09 -0.52 3.52
N TYR A 83 12.42 0.59 3.84
CA TYR A 83 12.61 1.84 3.10
C TYR A 83 14.04 2.35 3.18
N VAL A 84 14.64 2.39 4.38
CA VAL A 84 16.04 2.79 4.54
C VAL A 84 16.97 1.83 3.79
N PHE A 85 16.74 0.53 3.87
CA PHE A 85 17.54 -0.47 3.19
C PHE A 85 17.54 -0.29 1.66
N PHE A 86 16.37 -0.13 1.05
CA PHE A 86 16.25 -0.02 -0.42
C PHE A 86 16.60 1.38 -0.96
N PHE A 87 16.29 2.46 -0.23
CA PHE A 87 16.40 3.82 -0.75
C PHE A 87 17.58 4.64 -0.22
N SER A 88 18.27 4.20 0.86
CA SER A 88 19.35 5.02 1.45
C SER A 88 20.50 5.31 0.50
N SER A 89 20.84 4.39 -0.40
CA SER A 89 21.86 4.59 -1.44
C SER A 89 21.50 5.68 -2.45
N TYR A 90 20.22 6.03 -2.58
CA TYR A 90 19.74 6.99 -3.58
C TYR A 90 19.37 8.36 -3.01
N MET A 91 18.79 8.40 -1.79
CA MET A 91 18.32 9.66 -1.17
C MET A 91 18.97 9.97 0.19
N GLY A 92 19.78 9.06 0.72
CA GLY A 92 20.32 9.12 2.08
C GLY A 92 19.40 8.47 3.11
N LYS A 93 19.97 8.09 4.26
CA LYS A 93 19.24 7.38 5.33
C LYS A 93 18.08 8.21 5.88
N ASP A 94 18.32 9.48 6.20
CA ASP A 94 17.33 10.34 6.84
C ASP A 94 16.10 10.58 5.95
N LYS A 95 16.32 10.81 4.64
CA LYS A 95 15.22 11.01 3.68
C LYS A 95 14.45 9.72 3.40
N SER A 96 15.14 8.59 3.36
CA SER A 96 14.50 7.28 3.20
C SER A 96 13.62 6.95 4.39
N PHE A 97 14.09 7.26 5.60
CA PHE A 97 13.30 7.13 6.81
C PHE A 97 12.08 8.08 6.79
N ALA A 98 12.28 9.35 6.42
CA ALA A 98 11.20 10.31 6.29
C ALA A 98 10.13 9.86 5.28
N LEU A 99 10.53 9.26 4.15
CA LEU A 99 9.60 8.68 3.18
C LEU A 99 8.74 7.59 3.81
N SER A 100 9.32 6.68 4.60
CA SER A 100 8.55 5.64 5.30
C SER A 100 7.52 6.24 6.26
N ILE A 101 7.88 7.30 6.98
CA ILE A 101 6.98 7.98 7.91
C ILE A 101 5.84 8.69 7.17
N LEU A 102 6.12 9.34 6.04
CA LEU A 102 5.09 9.94 5.19
C LEU A 102 4.12 8.89 4.66
N VAL A 103 4.62 7.73 4.23
CA VAL A 103 3.77 6.62 3.81
C VAL A 103 2.87 6.15 4.96
N LEU A 104 3.41 5.99 6.17
CA LEU A 104 2.60 5.65 7.35
C LEU A 104 1.50 6.71 7.59
N LEU A 105 1.83 7.99 7.51
CA LEU A 105 0.86 9.07 7.67
C LEU A 105 -0.26 8.97 6.62
N THR A 106 0.06 8.70 5.35
CA THR A 106 -0.96 8.53 4.31
C THR A 106 -1.91 7.36 4.59
N ILE A 107 -1.39 6.24 5.13
CA ILE A 107 -2.21 5.08 5.51
C ILE A 107 -3.16 5.46 6.66
N ILE A 108 -2.66 6.18 7.65
CA ILE A 108 -3.49 6.66 8.79
C ILE A 108 -4.59 7.59 8.28
N LEU A 109 -4.26 8.56 7.41
CA LEU A 109 -5.25 9.48 6.84
C LEU A 109 -6.33 8.75 6.04
N GLN A 110 -5.94 7.79 5.20
CA GLN A 110 -6.89 6.95 4.45
C GLN A 110 -7.78 6.13 5.40
N SER A 111 -7.21 5.61 6.48
CA SER A 111 -7.96 4.85 7.49
C SER A 111 -8.99 5.71 8.22
N ILE A 112 -8.66 6.97 8.52
CA ILE A 112 -9.59 7.93 9.12
C ILE A 112 -10.75 8.22 8.17
N ILE A 113 -10.48 8.43 6.88
CA ILE A 113 -11.52 8.62 5.87
C ILE A 113 -12.46 7.41 5.83
N GLY A 114 -11.88 6.20 5.81
CA GLY A 114 -12.65 4.96 5.88
C GLY A 114 -13.50 4.86 7.15
N ALA A 115 -12.97 5.23 8.31
CA ALA A 115 -13.69 5.25 9.57
C ALA A 115 -14.88 6.23 9.53
N ILE A 116 -14.70 7.44 8.99
CA ILE A 116 -15.79 8.43 8.84
C ILE A 116 -16.91 7.88 7.95
N ILE A 117 -16.57 7.27 6.81
CA ILE A 117 -17.55 6.65 5.91
C ILE A 117 -18.29 5.53 6.62
N PHE A 118 -17.58 4.67 7.35
CA PHE A 118 -18.19 3.59 8.11
C PHE A 118 -19.19 4.11 9.15
N PHE A 119 -18.79 5.09 9.99
CA PHE A 119 -19.68 5.65 11.01
C PHE A 119 -20.90 6.37 10.42
N THR A 120 -20.75 7.07 9.31
CA THR A 120 -21.87 7.80 8.67
C THR A 120 -22.82 6.89 7.91
N SER A 121 -22.32 5.82 7.29
CA SER A 121 -23.13 4.84 6.55
C SER A 121 -23.92 3.91 7.46
N ASP A 122 -23.36 3.47 8.59
CA ASP A 122 -24.06 2.58 9.53
C ASP A 122 -25.22 3.30 10.24
N ILE A 123 -25.10 4.61 10.45
CA ILE A 123 -26.19 5.46 10.99
C ILE A 123 -27.35 5.60 9.99
N SER A 124 -27.10 5.54 8.68
CA SER A 124 -28.16 5.72 7.68
C SER A 124 -28.96 4.44 7.39
N SER A 125 -28.37 3.25 7.56
CA SER A 125 -29.07 1.97 7.31
C SER A 125 -29.98 1.50 8.46
N ARG A 126 -29.90 2.15 9.63
CA ARG A 126 -30.74 1.88 10.81
C ARG A 126 -31.94 2.83 10.96
N ARG A 127 -32.25 3.65 9.96
CA ARG A 127 -33.48 4.48 9.90
C ARG A 127 -34.44 4.00 8.83
#